data_AF-A0A328N414-F1
#
_entry.id   AF-A0A328N414-F1
#
_cell.length_a   1.000
_cell.length_b   1.000
_cell.length_c   1.000
_cell.angle_alpha   90.00
_cell.angle_beta   90.00
_cell.angle_gamma   90.00
#
_symmetry.space_group_name_H-M   'P 1'
#
loop_
_entity.id
_entity.type
_entity.pdbx_description
1 polymer ?
#
loop_
_entity_poly.entity_id
_entity_poly.type
_entity_poly.pdbx_seq_one_letter_code
_entity_poly.pdbx_strand_id
1 'polypeptide(L)'
;MAIEMIDAFAERDSAGLAALDAAGRAAQVHARQALYDYVDRIWEDAKARGLDPAVRPDWGVVAGLRDLTNALVEQAGQAQADAGED
;
A
#
# COMPACT_ATOMS: atom_id res chain seq x y z
N MET A 1 11.82 -11.90 2.63
CA MET A 1 12.17 -10.85 1.65
C MET A 1 11.11 -9.74 1.56
N ALA A 2 9.91 -9.93 1.00
CA ALA A 2 8.94 -8.83 0.90
C ALA A 2 8.49 -8.29 2.28
N ILE A 3 8.19 -9.19 3.22
CA ILE A 3 7.80 -8.85 4.60
C ILE A 3 8.92 -8.11 5.33
N GLU A 4 10.16 -8.63 5.30
CA GLU A 4 11.31 -7.99 5.95
C GLU A 4 11.59 -6.58 5.42
N MET A 5 11.36 -6.35 4.12
CA MET A 5 11.49 -5.02 3.50
C MET A 5 10.39 -4.07 3.99
N ILE A 6 9.14 -4.55 4.07
CA ILE A 6 8.00 -3.77 4.58
C ILE A 6 8.25 -3.39 6.04
N ASP A 7 8.67 -4.34 6.88
CA ASP A 7 8.94 -4.11 8.30
C ASP A 7 10.06 -3.07 8.51
N ALA A 8 11.18 -3.21 7.78
CA ALA A 8 12.30 -2.27 7.88
C ALA A 8 11.96 -0.85 7.39
N PHE A 9 11.02 -0.74 6.44
CA PHE A 9 10.50 0.54 5.97
C PHE A 9 9.51 1.15 6.96
N ALA A 10 8.62 0.34 7.53
CA ALA A 10 7.55 0.75 8.46
C ALA A 10 8.06 1.62 9.61
N GLU A 11 9.18 1.24 10.22
CA GLU A 11 9.78 1.97 11.34
C GLU A 11 10.17 3.41 10.92
N ARG A 12 10.78 3.56 9.75
CA ARG A 12 11.20 4.87 9.23
C ARG A 12 10.02 5.69 8.71
N ASP A 13 9.06 5.00 8.11
CA ASP A 13 7.87 5.60 7.53
C ASP A 13 6.95 6.21 8.59
N SER A 14 6.74 5.49 9.70
CA SER A 14 5.93 5.98 10.82
C SER A 14 6.48 7.28 11.42
N ALA A 15 7.80 7.38 11.60
CA ALA A 15 8.45 8.61 12.04
C ALA A 15 8.26 9.77 11.04
N GLY A 16 8.31 9.47 9.74
CA GLY A 16 8.04 10.45 8.68
C GLY A 16 6.60 10.96 8.69
N LEU A 17 5.62 10.06 8.83
CA LEU A 17 4.20 10.39 8.89
C LEU A 17 3.82 11.20 10.14
N ALA A 18 4.42 10.86 11.29
CA ALA A 18 4.21 11.59 12.55
C ALA A 18 4.73 13.03 12.49
N ALA A 19 5.73 13.31 11.65
CA ALA A 19 6.31 14.65 11.48
C ALA A 19 5.48 15.57 10.56
N LEU A 20 4.48 15.03 9.85
CA LEU A 20 3.60 15.82 8.99
C LEU A 20 2.52 16.55 9.81
N ASP A 21 1.89 17.54 9.21
CA ASP A 21 0.62 18.07 9.70
C ASP A 21 -0.56 17.21 9.22
N ALA A 22 -1.77 17.57 9.66
CA ALA A 22 -3.00 16.85 9.31
C ALA A 22 -3.23 16.76 7.79
N ALA A 23 -2.98 17.87 7.08
CA ALA A 23 -3.13 17.92 5.63
C ALA A 23 -2.10 17.00 4.94
N GLY A 24 -0.87 16.96 5.44
CA GLY A 24 0.19 16.08 4.96
C GLY A 24 -0.13 14.60 5.18
N ARG A 25 -0.63 14.22 6.36
CA ARG A 25 -1.07 12.83 6.62
C ARG A 25 -2.22 12.41 5.71
N ALA A 26 -3.25 13.25 5.56
CA ALA A 26 -4.35 13.00 4.62
C ALA A 26 -3.84 12.84 3.18
N ALA A 27 -2.91 13.70 2.74
CA ALA A 27 -2.30 13.59 1.42
C ALA A 27 -1.52 12.29 1.23
N GLN A 28 -0.85 11.77 2.28
CA GLN A 28 -0.17 10.48 2.24
C GLN A 28 -1.16 9.32 2.09
N VAL A 29 -2.27 9.31 2.82
CA VAL A 29 -3.32 8.30 2.65
C VAL A 29 -3.84 8.29 1.22
N HIS A 30 -4.19 9.46 0.69
CA HIS A 30 -4.71 9.56 -0.68
C HIS A 30 -3.69 9.11 -1.73
N ALA A 31 -2.43 9.51 -1.59
CA ALA A 31 -1.38 9.15 -2.55
C ALA A 31 -1.09 7.63 -2.55
N ARG A 32 -1.07 7.02 -1.37
CA ARG A 32 -0.83 5.58 -1.22
C ARG A 32 -2.03 4.76 -1.69
N GLN A 33 -3.25 5.22 -1.42
CA GLN A 33 -4.47 4.60 -1.95
C GLN A 33 -4.47 4.63 -3.47
N ALA A 34 -4.15 5.77 -4.09
CA ALA A 34 -4.08 5.89 -5.54
C ALA A 34 -3.04 4.94 -6.17
N LEU A 35 -1.92 4.71 -5.49
CA LEU A 35 -0.92 3.73 -5.93
C LEU A 35 -1.43 2.30 -5.79
N TYR A 36 -2.05 1.95 -4.65
CA TYR A 36 -2.67 0.64 -4.46
C TYR A 36 -3.73 0.38 -5.54
N ASP A 37 -4.65 1.30 -5.76
CA ASP A 37 -5.74 1.19 -6.75
C ASP A 37 -5.18 0.97 -8.17
N TYR A 38 -4.06 1.61 -8.50
CA TYR A 38 -3.39 1.41 -9.79
C TYR A 38 -2.85 -0.01 -9.95
N VAL A 39 -2.15 -0.54 -8.94
CA VAL A 39 -1.60 -1.90 -8.97
C VAL A 39 -2.73 -2.93 -8.92
N ASP A 40 -3.75 -2.69 -8.09
CA ASP A 40 -4.93 -3.54 -7.97
C ASP A 40 -5.68 -3.66 -9.30
N ARG A 41 -5.84 -2.55 -10.02
CA ARG A 41 -6.46 -2.57 -11.35
C ARG A 41 -5.71 -3.43 -12.37
N ILE A 42 -4.37 -3.46 -12.33
CA ILE A 42 -3.59 -4.36 -13.21
C ILE A 42 -3.95 -5.83 -12.94
N TRP A 43 -4.16 -6.18 -11.67
CA TRP A 43 -4.56 -7.52 -11.26
C TRP A 43 -6.00 -7.84 -11.68
N GLU A 44 -6.94 -6.93 -11.43
CA GLU A 44 -8.34 -7.11 -11.80
C GLU A 44 -8.55 -7.14 -13.32
N ASP A 45 -7.79 -6.37 -14.10
CA ASP A 45 -7.78 -6.45 -15.56
C ASP A 45 -7.34 -7.83 -16.07
N ALA A 46 -6.43 -8.50 -15.35
CA ALA A 46 -6.04 -9.88 -15.66
C ALA A 46 -7.21 -10.85 -15.49
N LYS A 47 -7.92 -10.73 -14.37
CA LYS A 47 -9.10 -11.53 -14.05
C LYS A 47 -10.22 -11.28 -15.06
N ALA A 48 -10.46 -10.03 -15.44
CA ALA A 48 -11.42 -9.66 -16.47
C ALA A 48 -11.11 -10.29 -17.84
N ARG A 49 -9.84 -10.59 -18.11
CA ARG A 49 -9.39 -11.30 -19.33
C ARG A 49 -9.45 -12.83 -19.20
N GLY A 50 -10.04 -13.35 -18.14
CA GLY A 50 -10.17 -14.80 -17.88
C GLY A 50 -8.88 -15.46 -17.39
N LEU A 51 -7.89 -14.67 -16.95
CA LEU A 51 -6.69 -15.20 -16.31
C LEU A 51 -6.95 -15.41 -14.82
N ASP A 52 -6.25 -16.38 -14.23
CA ASP A 52 -6.12 -16.49 -12.78
C ASP A 52 -4.70 -16.08 -12.37
N PRO A 53 -4.48 -14.79 -12.04
CA PRO A 53 -3.16 -14.31 -11.64
C PRO A 53 -2.68 -14.88 -10.29
N ALA A 54 -3.56 -15.45 -9.46
CA ALA A 54 -3.18 -16.00 -8.15
C ALA A 54 -2.37 -17.29 -8.25
N VAL A 55 -2.63 -18.10 -9.29
CA VAL A 55 -1.95 -19.39 -9.49
C VAL A 55 -0.82 -19.33 -10.52
N ARG A 56 -0.55 -18.13 -11.04
CA ARG A 56 0.37 -17.91 -12.16
C ARG A 56 1.69 -17.31 -11.67
N PRO A 57 2.83 -18.02 -11.76
CA PRO A 57 4.10 -17.54 -11.25
C PRO A 57 4.58 -16.21 -11.85
N ASP A 58 4.21 -15.92 -13.09
CA ASP A 58 4.53 -14.65 -13.79
C ASP A 58 3.85 -13.42 -13.16
N TRP A 59 2.81 -13.62 -12.34
CA TRP A 59 2.08 -12.57 -11.64
C TRP A 59 2.59 -12.29 -10.23
N GLY A 60 3.62 -13.02 -9.77
CA GLY A 60 4.17 -12.89 -8.42
C GLY A 60 4.65 -11.47 -8.08
N VAL A 61 5.14 -10.72 -9.07
CA VAL A 61 5.54 -9.32 -8.89
C VAL A 61 4.34 -8.42 -8.64
N VAL A 62 3.23 -8.60 -9.39
CA VAL A 62 2.01 -7.81 -9.19
C VAL A 62 1.38 -8.14 -7.83
N ALA A 63 1.36 -9.42 -7.44
CA ALA A 63 0.92 -9.83 -6.11
C ALA A 63 1.75 -9.14 -5.01
N GLY A 64 3.08 -9.20 -5.09
CA GLY A 64 3.96 -8.56 -4.11
C GLY A 64 3.82 -7.04 -4.06
N LEU A 65 3.58 -6.38 -5.19
CA LEU A 65 3.31 -4.93 -5.22
C LEU A 65 1.96 -4.59 -4.60
N ARG A 66 0.92 -5.43 -4.78
CA ARG A 66 -0.38 -5.24 -4.11
C ARG A 66 -0.23 -5.35 -2.60
N ASP A 67 0.46 -6.38 -2.13
CA ASP A 67 0.70 -6.58 -0.69
C ASP A 67 1.49 -5.40 -0.08
N LEU A 68 2.55 -4.96 -0.77
CA LEU A 68 3.36 -3.81 -0.34
C LEU A 68 2.52 -2.52 -0.29
N THR A 69 1.79 -2.21 -1.36
CA THR A 69 1.03 -0.95 -1.44
C THR A 69 -0.16 -0.94 -0.49
N ASN A 70 -0.79 -2.09 -0.24
CA ASN A 70 -1.80 -2.25 0.80
C ASN A 70 -1.22 -1.95 2.19
N ALA A 71 -0.06 -2.52 2.53
CA ALA A 71 0.60 -2.25 3.82
C ALA A 71 0.94 -0.76 4.00
N LEU A 72 1.34 -0.06 2.93
CA LEU A 72 1.60 1.38 2.97
C LEU A 72 0.32 2.19 3.24
N VAL A 73 -0.81 1.80 2.64
CA VAL A 73 -2.13 2.43 2.89
C VAL A 73 -2.51 2.24 4.35
N GLU A 74 -2.41 1.02 4.87
CA GLU A 74 -2.71 0.71 6.27
C GLU A 74 -1.86 1.54 7.24
N GLN A 75 -0.56 1.68 6.96
CA GLN A 75 0.35 2.50 7.78
C GLN A 75 -0.02 3.98 7.78
N ALA A 76 -0.39 4.53 6.63
CA ALA A 76 -0.79 5.94 6.55
C ALA A 76 -2.14 6.20 7.23
N GLY A 77 -3.10 5.26 7.10
CA GLY A 77 -4.37 5.32 7.83
C GLY A 77 -4.17 5.24 9.34
N GLN A 78 -3.31 4.33 9.80
CA GLN A 78 -2.96 4.22 11.22
C GLN A 78 -2.35 5.52 11.75
N ALA A 79 -1.50 6.20 10.97
CA ALA A 79 -0.93 7.48 11.39
C ALA A 79 -1.97 8.61 11.51
N GLN A 80 -3.04 8.62 10.72
CA GLN A 80 -4.17 9.54 10.90
C GLN A 80 -4.96 9.21 12.17
N ALA A 81 -5.25 7.93 12.39
CA ALA A 81 -5.95 7.45 13.57
C ALA A 81 -5.20 7.78 14.86
N ASP A 82 -3.90 7.54 14.89
CA ASP A 82 -3.01 7.84 16.03
C ASP A 82 -2.95 9.36 16.32
N ALA A 83 -3.13 10.20 15.29
CA ALA A 83 -3.20 11.65 15.42
C ALA A 83 -4.62 12.16 15.78
N GLY A 84 -5.63 11.30 15.77
CA GLY A 84 -7.03 11.64 16.08
C GLY A 84 -7.77 12.34 14.93
N GLU A 85 -7.49 11.96 13.68
CA GLU A 85 -7.95 12.65 12.47
C GLU A 85 -9.03 11.89 11.66
N ASP A 86 -9.62 10.85 12.25
CA ASP A 86 -10.62 9.96 11.64
C ASP A 86 -12.05 10.53 11.59
#